data_AF-A0AAP9GG05-F1
#
_entry.id   AF-A0AAP9GG05-F1
#
_cell.length_a   1.000
_cell.length_b   1.000
_cell.length_c   1.000
_cell.angle_alpha   90.00
_cell.angle_beta   90.00
_cell.angle_gamma   90.00
#
_symmetry.space_group_name_H-M   'P 1'
#
loop_
_entity.id
_entity.type
_entity.pdbx_description
1 polymer ?
#
loop_
_entity_poly.entity_id
_entity_poly.type
_entity_poly.pdbx_seq_one_letter_code
_entity_poly.pdbx_strand_id
1 'polypeptide(L)'
;MIKQFLLRSALMLPIFSAPAFADSLPERIDTFTELFNYEVALKSYDIRILQSNYPTKLLSPDSMLPQTADYPLKDIQQLYRLANTCRGKLPLSPLITEPLVFTRAICKGTQLTPRWFSRSGLIHPGGGTYAARYAEKYPELRPKLAQYMHIKERNNDEGDELLESLQNMDDDAINALIAGASMFIEGKELWLRRGDHYFVFAKNVWQENVANAGLSYGLASESRSCFVKRGNICWDVEDHSQVLRISMIILVIANILLVIGWAVYRWNSKREEMRSRMLVLQILTHELRTPIASLSLTVEGFRREFEHLPESVYDEFRRLCEDTRRLRQLAEASKDYLQSDNQMLATDWVPSVAEWLEYKIEEEFDNAVLFKINEDVAAKVNVYWLGTCIDNLLRNALKYGEAPVELCVETSADKIIIQVIDAGSLTAKDWANLRKPFVSKSGLGLGLTIVESMVGRMGGKMSLMGPPTTFILEIPCETDTASR
;
A
#
# COMPACT_ATOMS: atom_id res chain seq x y z
N MET A 1 6.32 -4.02 38.01
CA MET A 1 7.64 -4.46 37.49
C MET A 1 7.75 -4.46 35.95
N ILE A 2 6.67 -4.64 35.18
CA ILE A 2 6.75 -4.76 33.70
C ILE A 2 7.00 -3.40 32.99
N LYS A 3 6.56 -2.28 33.57
CA LYS A 3 6.75 -0.93 32.98
C LYS A 3 8.20 -0.41 32.96
N GLN A 4 9.07 -0.89 33.86
CA GLN A 4 10.48 -0.46 33.90
C GLN A 4 11.39 -1.25 32.96
N PHE A 5 10.95 -2.43 32.50
CA PHE A 5 11.74 -3.27 31.60
C PHE A 5 11.65 -2.78 30.14
N LEU A 6 10.48 -2.27 29.73
CA LEU A 6 10.26 -1.74 28.38
C LEU A 6 10.94 -0.38 28.13
N LEU A 7 11.22 0.42 29.18
CA LEU A 7 11.85 1.73 29.02
C LEU A 7 13.38 1.64 28.86
N ARG A 8 14.01 0.52 29.27
CA ARG A 8 15.47 0.33 29.20
C ARG A 8 15.94 -0.36 27.91
N SER A 9 15.06 -1.05 27.20
CA SER A 9 15.40 -1.72 25.93
C SER A 9 15.33 -0.81 24.70
N ALA A 10 14.83 0.43 24.83
CA ALA A 10 14.66 1.36 23.71
C ALA A 10 15.87 2.27 23.43
N LEU A 11 16.97 2.18 24.20
CA LEU A 11 18.04 3.20 24.16
C LEU A 11 19.43 2.73 23.72
N MET A 12 19.58 1.51 23.19
CA MET A 12 20.88 0.99 22.74
C MET A 12 20.76 0.30 21.38
N LEU A 13 20.47 1.08 20.33
CA LEU A 13 20.94 0.71 18.99
C LEU A 13 22.17 1.58 18.70
N PRO A 14 23.39 1.01 18.65
CA PRO A 14 24.54 1.77 18.20
C PRO A 14 24.36 2.03 16.71
N ILE A 15 24.15 3.30 16.35
CA ILE A 15 24.21 3.78 14.97
C ILE A 15 25.70 3.74 14.57
N PHE A 16 26.20 2.56 14.22
CA PHE A 16 27.44 2.43 13.46
C PHE A 16 27.15 2.92 12.04
N SER A 17 27.25 4.23 11.84
CA SER A 17 27.37 4.81 10.50
C SER A 17 28.83 4.66 10.08
N ALA A 18 29.17 3.52 9.49
CA ALA A 18 30.39 3.44 8.71
C ALA A 18 30.27 4.45 7.54
N PRO A 19 31.31 5.24 7.23
CA PRO A 19 31.29 6.07 6.03
C PRO A 19 31.22 5.14 4.81
N ALA A 20 30.05 5.07 4.18
CA ALA A 20 29.90 4.39 2.91
C ALA A 20 30.50 5.29 1.83
N PHE A 21 31.76 5.04 1.47
CA PHE A 21 32.32 5.58 0.24
C PHE A 21 31.65 4.83 -0.92
N ALA A 22 30.77 5.52 -1.63
CA ALA A 22 30.16 4.98 -2.84
C ALA A 22 31.12 5.25 -4.00
N ASP A 23 31.94 4.26 -4.34
CA ASP A 23 32.82 4.35 -5.52
C ASP A 23 31.98 4.61 -6.77
N SER A 24 32.42 5.59 -7.56
CA SER A 24 31.78 5.94 -8.81
C SER A 24 31.94 4.82 -9.84
N LEU A 25 31.04 4.78 -10.82
CA LEU A 25 31.06 3.73 -11.83
C LEU A 25 32.38 3.70 -12.65
N PRO A 26 33.00 4.83 -13.03
CA PRO A 26 34.35 4.82 -13.62
C PRO A 26 35.43 4.20 -12.71
N GLU A 27 35.45 4.52 -11.41
CA GLU A 27 36.43 3.96 -10.45
C GLU A 27 36.25 2.44 -10.29
N ARG A 28 35.01 1.95 -10.34
CA ARG A 28 34.72 0.51 -10.35
C ARG A 28 35.22 -0.17 -11.63
N ILE A 29 35.10 0.48 -12.79
CA ILE A 29 35.66 -0.05 -14.06
C ILE A 29 37.18 -0.07 -14.00
N ASP A 30 37.82 0.95 -13.43
CA ASP A 30 39.28 0.96 -13.28
C ASP A 30 39.72 -0.18 -12.34
N THR A 31 39.06 -0.33 -11.20
CA THR A 31 39.26 -1.45 -10.26
C THR A 31 39.07 -2.80 -10.98
N PHE A 32 38.02 -2.94 -11.78
CA PHE A 32 37.78 -4.14 -12.59
C PHE A 32 38.97 -4.48 -13.47
N THR A 33 39.58 -3.50 -14.17
CA THR A 33 40.76 -3.76 -15.00
C THR A 33 42.01 -4.14 -14.20
N GLU A 34 42.14 -3.66 -12.97
CA GLU A 34 43.26 -3.99 -12.08
C GLU A 34 43.18 -5.42 -11.49
N LEU A 35 41.98 -6.01 -11.41
CA LEU A 35 41.78 -7.39 -10.92
C LEU A 35 42.36 -8.46 -11.86
N PHE A 36 42.74 -8.11 -13.09
CA PHE A 36 43.27 -9.07 -14.06
C PHE A 36 44.76 -9.31 -13.86
N ASN A 37 45.14 -10.59 -13.78
CA ASN A 37 46.52 -11.00 -13.99
C ASN A 37 46.76 -11.22 -15.49
N TYR A 38 47.55 -10.34 -16.11
CA TYR A 38 47.77 -10.34 -17.56
C TYR A 38 48.69 -11.47 -18.05
N GLU A 39 49.43 -12.11 -17.16
CA GLU A 39 50.29 -13.26 -17.48
C GLU A 39 49.49 -14.55 -17.72
N VAL A 40 48.24 -14.62 -17.26
CA VAL A 40 47.36 -15.79 -17.44
C VAL A 40 46.32 -15.58 -18.54
N ALA A 41 46.49 -14.56 -19.38
CA ALA A 41 45.65 -14.34 -20.55
C ALA A 41 45.73 -15.55 -21.49
N LEU A 42 44.62 -15.89 -22.14
CA LEU A 42 44.58 -16.98 -23.12
C LEU A 42 45.49 -16.68 -24.31
N LYS A 43 45.42 -15.44 -24.79
CA LYS A 43 46.13 -14.93 -25.97
C LYS A 43 46.46 -13.46 -25.77
N SER A 44 47.49 -12.99 -26.46
CA SER A 44 47.80 -11.55 -26.53
C SER A 44 48.19 -11.15 -27.95
N TYR A 45 47.79 -9.95 -28.36
CA TYR A 45 48.04 -9.43 -29.70
C TYR A 45 48.61 -8.00 -29.62
N ASP A 46 49.73 -7.75 -30.30
CA ASP A 46 50.31 -6.41 -30.43
C ASP A 46 49.46 -5.58 -31.41
N ILE A 47 48.98 -4.44 -30.93
CA ILE A 47 48.09 -3.55 -31.66
C ILE A 47 48.77 -3.00 -32.92
N ARG A 48 50.08 -2.75 -32.88
CA ARG A 48 50.84 -2.19 -34.00
C ARG A 48 50.96 -3.21 -35.12
N ILE A 49 51.19 -4.48 -34.76
CA ILE A 49 51.23 -5.60 -35.72
C ILE A 49 49.85 -5.76 -36.34
N LEU A 50 48.79 -5.75 -35.53
CA LEU A 50 47.40 -5.86 -36.00
C LEU A 50 47.06 -4.75 -36.99
N GLN A 51 47.35 -3.49 -36.65
CA GLN A 51 47.12 -2.33 -37.53
C GLN A 51 47.94 -2.39 -38.83
N SER A 52 49.16 -2.92 -38.78
CA SER A 52 50.03 -3.04 -39.96
C SER A 52 49.57 -4.14 -40.91
N ASN A 53 49.12 -5.28 -40.39
CA ASN A 53 48.70 -6.44 -41.18
C ASN A 53 47.24 -6.35 -41.64
N TYR A 54 46.41 -5.63 -40.87
CA TYR A 54 44.98 -5.48 -41.12
C TYR A 54 44.57 -4.01 -41.13
N PRO A 55 44.72 -3.33 -42.29
CA PRO A 55 44.18 -1.98 -42.47
C PRO A 55 42.70 -1.91 -42.11
N THR A 56 42.26 -0.80 -41.51
CA THR A 56 40.87 -0.61 -41.05
C THR A 56 39.81 -0.95 -42.10
N LYS A 57 40.05 -0.59 -43.37
CA LYS A 57 39.14 -0.91 -44.48
C LYS A 57 38.97 -2.41 -44.74
N LEU A 58 39.94 -3.24 -44.37
CA LEU A 58 39.87 -4.69 -44.53
C LEU A 58 39.21 -5.39 -43.32
N LEU A 59 38.88 -4.63 -42.27
CA LEU A 59 38.20 -5.10 -41.07
C LEU A 59 36.74 -4.63 -41.00
N SER A 60 36.49 -3.39 -41.40
CA SER A 60 35.16 -2.75 -41.27
C SER A 60 34.08 -3.47 -42.09
N PRO A 61 32.98 -3.93 -41.46
CA PRO A 61 31.87 -4.63 -42.15
C PRO A 61 31.28 -3.82 -43.30
N ASP A 62 31.23 -2.49 -43.17
CA ASP A 62 30.71 -1.57 -44.19
C ASP A 62 31.46 -1.66 -45.52
N SER A 63 32.71 -2.12 -45.49
CA SER A 63 33.54 -2.28 -46.69
C SER A 63 33.06 -3.42 -47.61
N MET A 64 32.29 -4.36 -47.07
CA MET A 64 31.65 -5.41 -47.85
C MET A 64 30.38 -4.93 -48.57
N LEU A 65 29.83 -3.79 -48.16
CA LEU A 65 28.61 -3.22 -48.74
C LEU A 65 28.93 -2.32 -49.95
N PRO A 66 27.98 -2.11 -50.88
CA PRO A 66 28.14 -1.14 -51.95
C PRO A 66 28.41 0.28 -51.42
N GLN A 67 29.49 0.91 -51.87
CA GLN A 67 29.97 2.22 -51.43
C GLN A 67 29.18 3.36 -52.10
N THR A 68 27.86 3.29 -52.06
CA THR A 68 26.96 4.24 -52.75
C THR A 68 27.01 5.67 -52.19
N ALA A 69 27.52 5.84 -50.96
CA ALA A 69 27.73 7.15 -50.34
C ALA A 69 28.93 7.90 -50.95
N ASP A 70 29.98 7.19 -51.35
CA ASP A 70 31.26 7.79 -51.78
C ASP A 70 31.31 8.12 -53.28
N TYR A 71 30.46 7.47 -54.08
CA TYR A 71 30.48 7.61 -55.53
C TYR A 71 29.10 8.00 -56.09
N PRO A 72 29.05 8.87 -57.11
CA PRO A 72 27.80 9.17 -57.79
C PRO A 72 27.18 7.91 -58.39
N LEU A 73 25.91 7.66 -58.10
CA LEU A 73 25.19 6.44 -58.53
C LEU A 73 25.27 6.23 -60.05
N LYS A 74 25.20 7.30 -60.84
CA LYS A 74 25.31 7.25 -62.30
C LYS A 74 26.66 6.70 -62.78
N ASP A 75 27.74 7.06 -62.09
CA ASP A 75 29.10 6.60 -62.44
C ASP A 75 29.29 5.13 -62.03
N ILE A 76 28.77 4.71 -60.87
CA ILE A 76 28.74 3.29 -60.48
C ILE A 76 27.97 2.46 -61.51
N GLN A 77 26.82 2.93 -61.97
CA GLN A 77 26.02 2.22 -62.99
C GLN A 77 26.78 2.10 -64.32
N GLN A 78 27.51 3.14 -64.73
CA GLN A 78 28.34 3.08 -65.93
C GLN A 78 29.52 2.12 -65.77
N LEU A 79 30.19 2.16 -64.61
CA LEU A 79 31.28 1.24 -64.29
C LEU A 79 30.81 -0.21 -64.27
N TYR A 80 29.65 -0.48 -63.70
CA TYR A 80 29.04 -1.82 -63.66
C TYR A 80 28.71 -2.34 -65.06
N ARG A 81 28.10 -1.50 -65.92
CA ARG A 81 27.85 -1.85 -67.34
C ARG A 81 29.15 -2.11 -68.10
N LEU A 82 30.18 -1.30 -67.84
CA LEU A 82 31.50 -1.47 -68.42
C LEU A 82 32.16 -2.78 -67.98
N ALA A 83 32.04 -3.16 -66.69
CA ALA A 83 32.55 -4.43 -66.19
C ALA A 83 31.89 -5.64 -66.85
N ASN A 84 30.58 -5.58 -67.10
CA ASN A 84 29.83 -6.69 -67.71
C ASN A 84 30.06 -6.82 -69.23
N THR A 85 30.16 -5.70 -69.95
CA THR A 85 30.21 -5.70 -71.43
C THR A 85 31.60 -5.43 -72.00
N CYS A 86 32.51 -4.93 -71.17
CA CYS A 86 33.82 -4.40 -71.57
C CYS A 86 33.77 -3.35 -72.70
N ARG A 87 32.61 -2.72 -72.89
CA ARG A 87 32.31 -1.71 -73.92
C ARG A 87 31.39 -0.64 -73.33
N GLY A 88 31.27 0.51 -74.01
CA GLY A 88 30.34 1.57 -73.62
C GLY A 88 31.01 2.88 -73.20
N LYS A 89 30.20 3.81 -72.70
CA LYS A 89 30.65 5.14 -72.27
C LYS A 89 31.42 5.05 -70.96
N LEU A 90 32.55 5.75 -70.90
CA LEU A 90 33.38 5.83 -69.69
C LEU A 90 32.80 6.88 -68.72
N PRO A 91 32.82 6.61 -67.41
CA PRO A 91 32.47 7.62 -66.43
C PRO A 91 33.56 8.70 -66.38
N LEU A 92 33.14 9.96 -66.21
CA LEU A 92 34.01 11.14 -66.30
C LEU A 92 34.44 11.71 -64.94
N SER A 93 33.85 11.20 -63.85
CA SER A 93 34.15 11.68 -62.51
C SER A 93 35.57 11.32 -62.07
N PRO A 94 36.34 12.24 -61.48
CA PRO A 94 37.68 11.94 -60.99
C PRO A 94 37.66 10.92 -59.84
N LEU A 95 36.55 10.81 -59.11
CA LEU A 95 36.38 9.87 -57.99
C LEU A 95 36.48 8.40 -58.45
N ILE A 96 36.11 8.11 -59.70
CA ILE A 96 36.05 6.74 -60.21
C ILE A 96 37.30 6.33 -61.01
N THR A 97 38.35 7.16 -60.99
CA THR A 97 39.58 6.92 -61.76
C THR A 97 40.22 5.56 -61.43
N GLU A 98 40.40 5.26 -60.15
CA GLU A 98 40.97 3.98 -59.71
C GLU A 98 40.06 2.78 -60.04
N PRO A 99 38.75 2.79 -59.70
CA PRO A 99 37.82 1.74 -60.12
C PRO A 99 37.82 1.53 -61.64
N LEU A 100 37.91 2.61 -62.42
CA LEU A 100 37.95 2.55 -63.88
C LEU A 100 39.23 1.88 -64.39
N VAL A 101 40.39 2.19 -63.80
CA VAL A 101 41.66 1.52 -64.12
C VAL A 101 41.55 0.02 -63.86
N PHE A 102 40.98 -0.37 -62.71
CA PHE A 102 40.76 -1.77 -62.36
C PHE A 102 39.85 -2.49 -63.37
N THR A 103 38.67 -1.93 -63.66
CA THR A 103 37.71 -2.51 -64.61
C THR A 103 38.32 -2.67 -66.00
N ARG A 104 39.09 -1.68 -66.47
CA ARG A 104 39.78 -1.77 -67.78
C ARG A 104 40.88 -2.83 -67.78
N ALA A 105 41.64 -2.97 -66.69
CA ALA A 105 42.65 -4.00 -66.57
C ALA A 105 42.04 -5.40 -66.65
N ILE A 106 40.93 -5.63 -65.92
CA ILE A 106 40.15 -6.87 -66.00
C ILE A 106 39.66 -7.13 -67.43
N CYS A 107 39.06 -6.14 -68.09
CA CYS A 107 38.53 -6.30 -69.45
C CYS A 107 39.60 -6.59 -70.51
N LYS A 108 40.80 -6.00 -70.37
CA LYS A 108 41.91 -6.19 -71.31
C LYS A 108 42.84 -7.35 -70.96
N GLY A 109 42.67 -7.97 -69.79
CA GLY A 109 43.62 -8.97 -69.28
C GLY A 109 44.98 -8.39 -68.92
N THR A 110 45.05 -7.10 -68.56
CA THR A 110 46.28 -6.45 -68.11
C THR A 110 46.61 -6.91 -66.68
N GLN A 111 47.83 -7.39 -66.46
CA GLN A 111 48.24 -7.82 -65.13
C GLN A 111 48.38 -6.64 -64.16
N LEU A 112 47.70 -6.74 -63.01
CA LEU A 112 47.89 -5.83 -61.88
C LEU A 112 48.88 -6.45 -60.88
N THR A 113 49.95 -5.72 -60.58
CA THR A 113 50.97 -6.18 -59.62
C THR A 113 50.48 -6.03 -58.18
N PRO A 114 51.00 -6.80 -57.20
CA PRO A 114 50.69 -6.61 -55.78
C PRO A 114 50.88 -5.17 -55.28
N ARG A 115 51.86 -4.44 -55.85
CA ARG A 115 52.10 -3.01 -55.55
C ARG A 115 50.96 -2.09 -55.96
N TRP A 116 50.15 -2.47 -56.96
CA TRP A 116 48.96 -1.71 -57.32
C TRP A 116 47.93 -1.79 -56.20
N PHE A 117 47.66 -3.01 -55.69
CA PHE A 117 46.74 -3.22 -54.57
C PHE A 117 47.21 -2.57 -53.28
N SER A 118 48.51 -2.56 -53.00
CA SER A 118 49.05 -1.90 -51.80
C SER A 118 48.93 -0.37 -51.85
N ARG A 119 48.78 0.23 -53.04
CA ARG A 119 48.66 1.68 -53.26
C ARG A 119 47.23 2.11 -53.56
N SER A 120 46.33 1.16 -53.77
CA SER A 120 44.94 1.42 -54.10
C SER A 120 44.13 1.75 -52.84
N GLY A 121 42.90 2.21 -53.03
CA GLY A 121 41.92 2.38 -51.96
C GLY A 121 41.40 1.08 -51.35
N LEU A 122 41.89 -0.09 -51.83
CA LEU A 122 41.53 -1.47 -51.47
C LEU A 122 40.09 -1.88 -51.82
N ILE A 123 39.11 -1.04 -51.49
CA ILE A 123 37.68 -1.33 -51.59
C ILE A 123 37.15 -0.98 -52.99
N HIS A 124 36.43 -1.93 -53.57
CA HIS A 124 35.74 -1.75 -54.84
C HIS A 124 34.40 -1.01 -54.62
N PRO A 125 33.95 -0.10 -55.52
CA PRO A 125 32.71 0.66 -55.32
C PRO A 125 31.45 -0.20 -55.12
N GLY A 126 31.45 -1.40 -55.68
CA GLY A 126 30.38 -2.39 -55.52
C GLY A 126 30.43 -3.23 -54.23
N GLY A 127 31.28 -2.88 -53.27
CA GLY A 127 31.53 -3.66 -52.05
C GLY A 127 32.56 -4.76 -52.26
N GLY A 128 33.23 -5.11 -51.16
CA GLY A 128 34.37 -6.02 -51.14
C GLY A 128 35.64 -5.39 -51.71
N THR A 129 36.69 -6.18 -51.88
CA THR A 129 38.00 -5.67 -52.32
C THR A 129 38.26 -5.86 -53.81
N TYR A 130 39.14 -5.02 -54.37
CA TYR A 130 39.71 -5.25 -55.70
C TYR A 130 40.48 -6.57 -55.75
N ALA A 131 41.20 -6.88 -54.67
CA ALA A 131 42.04 -8.07 -54.57
C ALA A 131 41.20 -9.35 -54.69
N ALA A 132 40.08 -9.44 -53.97
CA ALA A 132 39.18 -10.59 -54.03
C ALA A 132 38.62 -10.79 -55.44
N ARG A 133 38.05 -9.74 -56.05
CA ARG A 133 37.51 -9.78 -57.43
C ARG A 133 38.58 -10.13 -58.47
N TYR A 134 39.81 -9.67 -58.29
CA TYR A 134 40.92 -10.02 -59.18
C TYR A 134 41.33 -11.49 -59.01
N ALA A 135 41.37 -11.99 -57.77
CA ALA A 135 41.67 -13.38 -57.47
C ALA A 135 40.56 -14.35 -57.90
N GLU A 136 39.30 -13.92 -57.98
CA GLU A 136 38.22 -14.71 -58.60
C GLU A 136 38.50 -14.99 -60.09
N LYS A 137 39.07 -14.01 -60.81
CA LYS A 137 39.45 -14.17 -62.21
C LYS A 137 40.79 -14.88 -62.41
N TYR A 138 41.72 -14.70 -61.48
CA TYR A 138 43.08 -15.26 -61.50
C TYR A 138 43.37 -16.00 -60.17
N PRO A 139 42.81 -17.22 -59.96
CA PRO A 139 42.90 -17.93 -58.69
C PRO A 139 44.33 -18.22 -58.22
N GLU A 140 45.27 -18.38 -59.15
CA GLU A 140 46.68 -18.61 -58.87
C GLU A 140 47.37 -17.46 -58.12
N LEU A 141 46.79 -16.26 -58.17
CA LEU A 141 47.29 -15.08 -57.46
C LEU A 141 46.66 -14.88 -56.09
N ARG A 142 45.69 -15.71 -55.68
CA ARG A 142 44.98 -15.59 -54.39
C ARG A 142 45.92 -15.55 -53.19
N PRO A 143 46.94 -16.43 -53.04
CA PRO A 143 47.86 -16.36 -51.88
C PRO A 143 48.66 -15.05 -51.82
N LYS A 144 49.06 -14.51 -52.98
CA LYS A 144 49.82 -13.25 -53.05
C LYS A 144 48.96 -12.01 -52.79
N LEU A 145 47.66 -12.12 -52.98
CA LEU A 145 46.71 -11.01 -52.85
C LEU A 145 45.90 -11.07 -51.55
N ALA A 146 45.96 -12.17 -50.80
CA ALA A 146 45.19 -12.40 -49.57
C ALA A 146 45.31 -11.23 -48.57
N GLN A 147 46.53 -10.69 -48.36
CA GLN A 147 46.75 -9.57 -47.44
C GLN A 147 46.03 -8.26 -47.83
N TYR A 148 45.57 -8.12 -49.07
CA TYR A 148 44.80 -6.96 -49.56
C TYR A 148 43.30 -7.24 -49.66
N MET A 149 42.86 -8.44 -49.27
CA MET A 149 41.44 -8.82 -49.22
C MET A 149 40.84 -8.50 -47.86
N HIS A 150 39.53 -8.26 -47.83
CA HIS A 150 38.79 -8.10 -46.58
C HIS A 150 38.85 -9.40 -45.79
N ILE A 151 38.85 -9.34 -44.45
CA ILE A 151 38.97 -10.55 -43.62
C ILE A 151 37.89 -11.59 -43.95
N LYS A 152 36.65 -11.18 -44.23
CA LYS A 152 35.54 -12.08 -44.61
C LYS A 152 35.69 -12.68 -46.03
N GLU A 153 36.57 -12.15 -46.87
CA GLU A 153 36.85 -12.67 -48.23
C GLU A 153 38.03 -13.66 -48.25
N ARG A 154 38.83 -13.69 -47.18
CA ARG A 154 39.97 -14.60 -47.03
C ARG A 154 39.50 -15.97 -46.58
N ASN A 155 40.12 -17.00 -47.14
CA ASN A 155 39.97 -18.34 -46.60
C ASN A 155 41.06 -18.53 -45.53
N ASN A 156 40.72 -19.12 -44.39
CA ASN A 156 41.70 -19.45 -43.37
C ASN A 156 42.43 -20.77 -43.68
N ASP A 157 42.96 -20.90 -44.90
CA ASP A 157 43.61 -22.14 -45.37
C ASP A 157 44.96 -22.39 -44.65
N GLU A 158 45.58 -21.34 -44.11
CA GLU A 158 46.86 -21.37 -43.40
C GLU A 158 46.73 -21.57 -41.88
N GLY A 159 45.50 -21.57 -41.35
CA GLY A 159 45.24 -21.73 -39.92
C GLY A 159 45.75 -20.56 -39.06
N ASP A 160 45.66 -19.32 -39.57
CA ASP A 160 45.99 -18.12 -38.80
C ASP A 160 44.92 -17.90 -37.73
N GLU A 161 45.30 -18.12 -36.47
CA GLU A 161 44.45 -18.00 -35.30
C GLU A 161 43.93 -16.57 -35.09
N LEU A 162 44.73 -15.55 -35.43
CA LEU A 162 44.30 -14.15 -35.34
C LEU A 162 43.28 -13.85 -36.43
N LEU A 163 43.50 -14.31 -37.65
CA LEU A 163 42.54 -14.15 -38.74
C LEU A 163 41.20 -14.81 -38.39
N GLU A 164 41.23 -16.02 -37.85
CA GLU A 164 40.02 -16.72 -37.41
C GLU A 164 39.28 -15.93 -36.32
N SER A 165 40.02 -15.43 -35.33
CA SER A 165 39.45 -14.59 -34.26
C SER A 165 38.78 -13.33 -34.82
N LEU A 166 39.42 -12.64 -35.76
CA LEU A 166 38.86 -11.46 -36.42
C LEU A 166 37.65 -11.79 -37.30
N GLN A 167 37.66 -12.94 -37.97
CA GLN A 167 36.55 -13.40 -38.80
C GLN A 167 35.32 -13.79 -37.97
N ASN A 168 35.49 -14.23 -36.73
CA ASN A 168 34.38 -14.62 -35.86
C ASN A 168 33.73 -13.43 -35.13
N MET A 169 34.44 -12.29 -35.03
CA MET A 169 33.91 -11.06 -34.44
C MET A 169 32.61 -10.60 -35.12
N ASP A 170 31.68 -10.14 -34.28
CA ASP A 170 30.51 -9.37 -34.71
C ASP A 170 30.87 -7.92 -35.06
N ASP A 171 29.91 -7.21 -35.64
CA ASP A 171 30.11 -5.85 -36.13
C ASP A 171 30.44 -4.84 -35.00
N ASP A 172 29.92 -5.06 -33.79
CA ASP A 172 30.18 -4.17 -32.65
C ASP A 172 31.59 -4.40 -32.07
N ALA A 173 32.04 -5.66 -31.99
CA ALA A 173 33.37 -6.02 -31.54
C ALA A 173 34.45 -5.54 -32.52
N ILE A 174 34.24 -5.72 -33.83
CA ILE A 174 35.21 -5.25 -34.83
C ILE A 174 35.29 -3.72 -34.84
N ASN A 175 34.16 -3.02 -34.69
CA ASN A 175 34.15 -1.57 -34.56
C ASN A 175 34.84 -1.09 -33.27
N ALA A 176 34.67 -1.81 -32.16
CA ALA A 176 35.38 -1.51 -30.91
C ALA A 176 36.89 -1.72 -31.04
N LEU A 177 37.32 -2.78 -31.75
CA LEU A 177 38.73 -3.04 -32.05
C LEU A 177 39.32 -1.93 -32.93
N ILE A 178 38.63 -1.55 -34.02
CA ILE A 178 39.04 -0.47 -34.93
C ILE A 178 39.18 0.86 -34.18
N ALA A 179 38.25 1.16 -33.27
CA ALA A 179 38.28 2.36 -32.44
C ALA A 179 39.40 2.35 -31.39
N GLY A 180 40.10 1.22 -31.21
CA GLY A 180 41.13 1.05 -30.19
C GLY A 180 40.58 1.09 -28.78
N ALA A 181 39.34 0.61 -28.59
CA ALA A 181 38.63 0.63 -27.31
C ALA A 181 39.46 -0.04 -26.20
N SER A 182 39.32 0.47 -24.96
CA SER A 182 40.03 -0.09 -23.81
C SER A 182 39.61 -1.53 -23.51
N MET A 183 38.37 -1.88 -23.82
CA MET A 183 37.82 -3.22 -23.64
C MET A 183 36.63 -3.46 -24.55
N PHE A 184 36.39 -4.71 -24.92
CA PHE A 184 35.18 -5.16 -25.62
C PHE A 184 35.00 -6.68 -25.45
N ILE A 185 33.76 -7.15 -25.60
CA ILE A 185 33.42 -8.58 -25.53
C ILE A 185 33.29 -9.13 -26.95
N GLU A 186 33.88 -10.29 -27.19
CA GLU A 186 33.71 -11.08 -28.41
C GLU A 186 33.23 -12.47 -27.99
N GLY A 187 32.02 -12.86 -28.41
CA GLY A 187 31.44 -14.15 -28.05
C GLY A 187 31.37 -14.39 -26.52
N LYS A 188 32.32 -15.18 -26.00
CA LYS A 188 32.47 -15.47 -24.55
C LYS A 188 33.76 -14.90 -23.95
N GLU A 189 34.58 -14.26 -24.76
CA GLU A 189 35.90 -13.76 -24.39
C GLU A 189 35.85 -12.25 -24.18
N LEU A 190 36.67 -11.76 -23.25
CA LEU A 190 36.86 -10.33 -23.01
C LEU A 190 38.23 -9.94 -23.53
N TRP A 191 38.25 -8.94 -24.42
CA TRP A 191 39.47 -8.32 -24.91
C TRP A 191 39.75 -7.08 -24.08
N LEU A 192 40.88 -7.06 -23.38
CA LEU A 192 41.34 -5.93 -22.57
C LEU A 192 42.62 -5.34 -23.14
N ARG A 193 42.61 -4.03 -23.37
CA ARG A 193 43.80 -3.28 -23.79
C ARG A 193 44.64 -2.89 -22.58
N ARG A 194 45.92 -3.23 -22.60
CA ARG A 194 46.90 -2.69 -21.65
C ARG A 194 48.17 -2.28 -22.40
N GLY A 195 48.43 -0.98 -22.45
CA GLY A 195 49.48 -0.41 -23.30
C GLY A 195 49.21 -0.66 -24.79
N ASP A 196 50.17 -1.33 -25.44
CA ASP A 196 50.16 -1.63 -26.88
C ASP A 196 49.69 -3.06 -27.22
N HIS A 197 49.12 -3.78 -26.23
CA HIS A 197 48.63 -5.14 -26.42
C HIS A 197 47.14 -5.25 -26.05
N TYR A 198 46.43 -6.11 -26.77
CA TYR A 198 45.17 -6.69 -26.34
C TYR A 198 45.42 -8.05 -25.70
N PHE A 199 44.81 -8.28 -24.53
CA PHE A 199 44.83 -9.54 -23.80
C PHE A 199 43.43 -10.13 -23.77
N VAL A 200 43.34 -11.43 -24.02
CA VAL A 200 42.07 -12.14 -24.16
C VAL A 200 41.83 -13.02 -22.92
N PHE A 201 40.68 -12.84 -22.27
CA PHE A 201 40.31 -13.57 -21.06
C PHE A 201 39.04 -14.40 -21.25
N ALA A 202 39.03 -15.59 -20.66
CA ALA A 202 37.88 -16.49 -20.67
C ALA A 202 36.73 -15.97 -19.79
N LYS A 203 35.49 -16.37 -20.14
CA LYS A 203 34.25 -15.95 -19.45
C LYS A 203 34.27 -16.12 -17.94
N ASN A 204 34.74 -17.25 -17.47
CA ASN A 204 34.82 -17.55 -16.04
C ASN A 204 35.65 -16.51 -15.27
N VAL A 205 36.80 -16.11 -15.82
CA VAL A 205 37.70 -15.16 -15.17
C VAL A 205 37.09 -13.76 -15.15
N TRP A 206 36.67 -13.25 -16.30
CA TRP A 206 36.21 -11.87 -16.35
C TRP A 206 34.84 -11.68 -15.70
N GLN A 207 33.94 -12.67 -15.76
CA GLN A 207 32.64 -12.57 -15.11
C GLN A 207 32.75 -12.58 -13.58
N GLU A 208 33.70 -13.32 -13.01
CA GLU A 208 34.02 -13.27 -11.58
C GLU A 208 34.56 -11.89 -11.18
N ASN A 209 35.47 -11.33 -11.99
CA ASN A 209 36.00 -10.00 -11.75
C ASN A 209 34.94 -8.89 -11.85
N VAL A 210 33.94 -9.04 -12.72
CA VAL A 210 32.79 -8.12 -12.80
C VAL A 210 32.02 -8.09 -11.47
N ALA A 211 31.70 -9.26 -10.91
CA ALA A 211 31.02 -9.37 -9.62
C ALA A 211 31.87 -8.82 -8.47
N ASN A 212 33.17 -9.10 -8.47
CA ASN A 212 34.10 -8.58 -7.46
C ASN A 212 34.22 -7.04 -7.49
N ALA A 213 34.05 -6.41 -8.65
CA ALA A 213 33.99 -4.96 -8.81
C ALA A 213 32.60 -4.36 -8.51
N GLY A 214 31.59 -5.19 -8.22
CA GLY A 214 30.20 -4.77 -8.02
C GLY A 214 29.60 -4.11 -9.25
N LEU A 215 29.98 -4.60 -10.44
CA LEU A 215 29.50 -4.11 -11.73
C LEU A 215 28.48 -5.10 -12.31
N SER A 216 27.56 -4.57 -13.10
CA SER A 216 26.77 -5.35 -14.05
C SER A 216 27.06 -4.84 -15.47
N TYR A 217 26.84 -5.70 -16.46
CA TYR A 217 27.10 -5.36 -17.86
C TYR A 217 25.96 -5.82 -18.76
N GLY A 218 25.78 -5.10 -19.86
CA GLY A 218 24.99 -5.53 -21.01
C GLY A 218 25.73 -5.22 -22.31
N LEU A 219 25.46 -5.98 -23.37
CA LEU A 219 25.96 -5.65 -24.70
C LEU A 219 25.26 -4.40 -25.23
N ALA A 220 26.00 -3.54 -25.91
CA ALA A 220 25.48 -2.27 -26.42
C ALA A 220 24.33 -2.42 -27.41
N SER A 221 24.28 -3.53 -28.14
CA SER A 221 23.19 -3.87 -29.07
C SER A 221 21.89 -4.26 -28.37
N GLU A 222 21.96 -4.84 -27.16
CA GLU A 222 20.80 -5.32 -26.40
C GLU A 222 20.29 -4.29 -25.37
N SER A 223 21.15 -3.36 -24.94
CA SER A 223 20.81 -2.38 -23.93
C SER A 223 19.96 -1.24 -24.49
N ARG A 224 18.83 -0.95 -23.82
CA ARG A 224 17.98 0.22 -24.13
C ARG A 224 18.62 1.55 -23.72
N SER A 225 19.52 1.53 -22.74
CA SER A 225 20.17 2.73 -22.20
C SER A 225 21.59 2.39 -21.76
N CYS A 226 22.57 3.08 -22.35
CA CYS A 226 23.99 2.83 -22.11
C CYS A 226 24.65 4.12 -21.64
N PHE A 227 24.60 4.39 -20.33
CA PHE A 227 25.15 5.63 -19.77
C PHE A 227 26.68 5.65 -19.78
N VAL A 228 27.32 4.54 -19.42
CA VAL A 228 28.78 4.40 -19.45
C VAL A 228 29.17 3.26 -20.37
N LYS A 229 29.59 3.64 -21.59
CA LYS A 229 30.03 2.72 -22.64
C LYS A 229 31.55 2.59 -22.67
N ARG A 230 32.04 1.36 -22.79
CA ARG A 230 33.45 1.02 -23.10
C ARG A 230 33.46 -0.08 -24.17
N GLY A 231 33.94 0.26 -25.38
CA GLY A 231 33.80 -0.62 -26.54
C GLY A 231 32.34 -0.95 -26.83
N ASN A 232 31.99 -2.24 -26.86
CA ASN A 232 30.62 -2.72 -27.00
C ASN A 232 29.94 -3.10 -25.67
N ILE A 233 30.54 -2.73 -24.53
CA ILE A 233 30.05 -3.03 -23.19
C ILE A 233 29.37 -1.80 -22.59
N CYS A 234 28.16 -1.99 -22.08
CA CYS A 234 27.45 -1.03 -21.27
C CYS A 234 27.55 -1.44 -19.81
N TRP A 235 28.22 -0.60 -19.02
CA TRP A 235 28.41 -0.84 -17.60
C TRP A 235 27.31 -0.18 -16.78
N ASP A 236 26.85 -0.89 -15.76
CA ASP A 236 25.93 -0.40 -14.74
C ASP A 236 26.37 -0.89 -13.36
N VAL A 237 25.84 -0.31 -12.30
CA VAL A 237 26.09 -0.78 -10.92
C VAL A 237 25.31 -2.08 -10.70
N GLU A 238 25.88 -3.04 -9.97
CA GLU A 238 25.16 -4.25 -9.60
C GLU A 238 23.96 -3.90 -8.69
N ASP A 239 22.73 -4.14 -9.17
CA ASP A 239 21.52 -3.68 -8.52
C ASP A 239 21.04 -4.64 -7.42
N HIS A 240 21.32 -4.32 -6.17
CA HIS A 240 20.74 -5.01 -5.00
C HIS A 240 19.31 -4.54 -4.66
N SER A 241 18.66 -3.70 -5.48
CA SER A 241 17.31 -3.16 -5.22
C SER A 241 16.27 -4.24 -4.94
N GLN A 242 16.41 -5.44 -5.53
CA GLN A 242 15.47 -6.53 -5.28
C GLN A 242 15.49 -7.00 -3.82
N VAL A 243 16.67 -7.11 -3.20
CA VAL A 243 16.80 -7.52 -1.80
C VAL A 243 16.23 -6.45 -0.88
N LEU A 244 16.50 -5.17 -1.17
CA LEU A 244 15.91 -4.03 -0.44
C LEU A 244 14.39 -3.97 -0.59
N ARG A 245 13.87 -4.23 -1.79
CA ARG A 245 12.43 -4.23 -2.06
C ARG A 245 11.73 -5.39 -1.36
N ILE A 246 12.30 -6.60 -1.39
CA ILE A 246 11.75 -7.77 -0.70
C ILE A 246 11.77 -7.57 0.82
N SER A 247 12.86 -7.08 1.38
CA SER A 247 12.94 -6.78 2.82
C SER A 247 11.95 -5.70 3.25
N MET A 248 11.72 -4.66 2.43
CA MET A 248 10.70 -3.64 2.68
C MET A 248 9.29 -4.25 2.71
N ILE A 249 8.96 -5.13 1.76
CA ILE A 249 7.64 -5.80 1.72
C ILE A 249 7.42 -6.68 2.96
N ILE A 250 8.43 -7.44 3.35
CA ILE A 250 8.37 -8.30 4.55
C ILE A 250 8.10 -7.45 5.81
N LEU A 251 8.79 -6.31 5.94
CA LEU A 251 8.64 -5.41 7.07
C LEU A 251 7.22 -4.83 7.17
N VAL A 252 6.62 -4.49 6.03
CA VAL A 252 5.23 -3.98 5.96
C VAL A 252 4.23 -5.06 6.39
N ILE A 253 4.37 -6.29 5.88
CA ILE A 253 3.50 -7.42 6.24
C ILE A 253 3.60 -7.72 7.74
N ALA A 254 4.81 -7.74 8.31
CA ALA A 254 5.02 -7.98 9.73
C ALA A 254 4.32 -6.93 10.61
N ASN A 255 4.38 -5.64 10.22
CA ASN A 255 3.70 -4.56 10.95
C ASN A 255 2.18 -4.69 10.87
N ILE A 256 1.62 -5.03 9.70
CA ILE A 256 0.18 -5.24 9.54
C ILE A 256 -0.31 -6.38 10.45
N LEU A 257 0.42 -7.50 10.50
CA LEU A 257 0.08 -8.63 11.37
C LEU A 257 0.13 -8.26 12.85
N LEU A 258 1.10 -7.45 13.28
CA LEU A 258 1.17 -6.95 14.66
C LEU A 258 -0.03 -6.08 15.03
N VAL A 259 -0.45 -5.18 14.14
CA VAL A 259 -1.62 -4.30 14.36
C VAL A 259 -2.91 -5.13 14.43
N ILE A 260 -3.08 -6.10 13.53
CA ILE A 260 -4.24 -7.00 13.54
C ILE A 260 -4.26 -7.83 14.83
N GLY A 261 -3.12 -8.42 15.21
CA GLY A 261 -2.99 -9.18 16.45
C GLY A 261 -3.33 -8.36 17.68
N TRP A 262 -2.86 -7.10 17.75
CA TRP A 262 -3.21 -6.17 18.82
C TRP A 262 -4.71 -5.84 18.85
N ALA A 263 -5.32 -5.58 17.70
CA ALA A 263 -6.75 -5.28 17.60
C ALA A 263 -7.61 -6.46 18.05
N VAL A 264 -7.29 -7.70 17.62
CA VAL A 264 -7.99 -8.92 18.02
C VAL A 264 -7.86 -9.16 19.53
N TYR A 265 -6.65 -9.01 20.07
CA TYR A 265 -6.41 -9.14 21.51
C TYR A 265 -7.25 -8.14 22.32
N ARG A 266 -7.24 -6.86 21.90
CA ARG A 266 -8.02 -5.79 22.54
C ARG A 266 -9.52 -6.07 22.49
N TRP A 267 -10.01 -6.54 21.34
CA TRP A 267 -11.40 -6.88 21.13
C TRP A 267 -11.87 -8.02 22.06
N ASN A 268 -11.10 -9.10 22.12
CA ASN A 268 -11.43 -10.26 22.96
C ASN A 268 -11.45 -9.88 24.45
N SER A 269 -10.45 -9.13 24.92
CA SER A 269 -10.40 -8.67 26.31
C SER A 269 -11.61 -7.82 26.69
N LYS A 270 -12.06 -6.92 25.80
CA LYS A 270 -13.25 -6.11 26.07
C LYS A 270 -14.53 -6.94 26.10
N ARG A 271 -14.61 -7.96 25.24
CA ARG A 271 -15.76 -8.86 25.15
C ARG A 271 -15.89 -9.73 26.41
N GLU A 272 -14.79 -10.20 26.97
CA GLU A 272 -14.76 -10.95 28.24
C GLU A 272 -15.22 -10.09 29.43
N GLU A 273 -14.78 -8.83 29.49
CA GLU A 273 -15.20 -7.89 30.53
C GLU A 273 -16.71 -7.61 30.49
N MET A 274 -17.29 -7.47 29.29
CA MET A 274 -18.73 -7.28 29.14
C MET A 274 -19.53 -8.52 29.53
N ARG A 275 -19.05 -9.72 29.13
CA ARG A 275 -19.70 -10.99 29.48
C ARG A 275 -19.69 -11.26 30.98
N SER A 276 -18.58 -11.00 31.66
CA SER A 276 -18.48 -11.21 33.11
C SER A 276 -19.40 -10.26 33.88
N ARG A 277 -19.49 -8.98 33.47
CA ARG A 277 -20.42 -8.01 34.04
C ARG A 277 -21.88 -8.40 33.84
N MET A 278 -22.24 -8.87 32.64
CA MET A 278 -23.60 -9.30 32.32
C MET A 278 -24.00 -10.55 33.12
N LEU A 279 -23.09 -11.51 33.24
CA LEU A 279 -23.30 -12.73 34.04
C LEU A 279 -23.50 -12.41 35.53
N VAL A 280 -22.71 -11.50 36.10
CA VAL A 280 -22.88 -11.06 37.50
C VAL A 280 -24.23 -10.38 37.72
N LEU A 281 -24.65 -9.50 36.80
CA LEU A 281 -25.97 -8.85 36.90
C LEU A 281 -27.13 -9.83 36.75
N GLN A 282 -26.99 -10.84 35.88
CA GLN A 282 -27.99 -11.89 35.69
C GLN A 282 -28.16 -12.75 36.95
N ILE A 283 -27.06 -13.14 37.60
CA ILE A 283 -27.09 -13.89 38.87
C ILE A 283 -27.73 -13.04 39.97
N LEU A 284 -27.32 -11.77 40.14
CA LEU A 284 -27.89 -10.88 41.15
C LEU A 284 -29.41 -10.71 40.96
N THR A 285 -29.87 -10.57 39.72
CA THR A 285 -31.31 -10.42 39.43
C THR A 285 -32.09 -11.71 39.71
N HIS A 286 -31.47 -12.88 39.50
CA HIS A 286 -32.08 -14.16 39.81
C HIS A 286 -32.18 -14.39 41.32
N GLU A 287 -31.10 -14.12 42.06
CA GLU A 287 -31.04 -14.30 43.52
C GLU A 287 -31.88 -13.29 44.30
N LEU A 288 -32.16 -12.10 43.75
CA LEU A 288 -33.07 -11.12 44.35
C LEU A 288 -34.55 -11.46 44.15
N ARG A 289 -34.91 -12.26 43.14
CA ARG A 289 -36.31 -12.60 42.87
C ARG A 289 -36.93 -13.45 43.97
N THR A 290 -36.17 -14.41 44.48
CA THR A 290 -36.61 -15.34 45.52
C THR A 290 -36.98 -14.63 46.84
N PRO A 291 -36.14 -13.75 47.43
CA PRO A 291 -36.51 -13.01 48.63
C PRO A 291 -37.65 -12.01 48.37
N ILE A 292 -37.72 -11.38 47.18
CA ILE A 292 -38.83 -10.47 46.84
C ILE A 292 -40.16 -11.23 46.74
N ALA A 293 -40.17 -12.43 46.16
CA ALA A 293 -41.36 -13.28 46.09
C ALA A 293 -41.81 -13.74 47.48
N SER A 294 -40.86 -14.14 48.34
CA SER A 294 -41.15 -14.47 49.74
C SER A 294 -41.74 -13.28 50.51
N LEU A 295 -41.14 -12.10 50.37
CA LEU A 295 -41.61 -10.87 51.01
C LEU A 295 -43.01 -10.48 50.50
N SER A 296 -43.26 -10.63 49.19
CA SER A 296 -44.59 -10.43 48.58
C SER A 296 -45.65 -11.37 49.17
N LEU A 297 -45.32 -12.64 49.40
CA LEU A 297 -46.23 -13.61 50.02
C LEU A 297 -46.53 -13.26 51.48
N THR A 298 -45.52 -12.83 52.23
CA THR A 298 -45.69 -12.39 53.64
C THR A 298 -46.59 -11.16 53.73
N VAL A 299 -46.36 -10.16 52.87
CA VAL A 299 -47.18 -8.94 52.80
C VAL A 299 -48.61 -9.25 52.36
N GLU A 300 -48.80 -10.16 51.41
CA GLU A 300 -50.12 -10.64 50.99
C GLU A 300 -50.88 -11.34 52.14
N GLY A 301 -50.18 -12.08 52.99
CA GLY A 301 -50.75 -12.68 54.20
C GLY A 301 -51.31 -11.62 55.16
N PHE A 302 -50.51 -10.61 55.47
CA PHE A 302 -50.95 -9.48 56.29
C PHE A 302 -52.10 -8.67 55.65
N ARG A 303 -52.13 -8.56 54.31
CA ARG A 303 -53.21 -7.89 53.59
C ARG A 303 -54.56 -8.58 53.80
N ARG A 304 -54.59 -9.91 53.95
CA ARG A 304 -55.83 -10.67 54.21
C ARG A 304 -56.36 -10.46 55.63
N GLU A 305 -55.49 -10.13 56.57
CA GLU A 305 -55.85 -9.82 57.95
C GLU A 305 -55.92 -8.31 58.23
N PHE A 306 -55.99 -7.48 57.17
CA PHE A 306 -55.91 -6.03 57.28
C PHE A 306 -56.95 -5.43 58.24
N GLU A 307 -58.17 -5.97 58.25
CA GLU A 307 -59.26 -5.54 59.14
C GLU A 307 -58.99 -5.81 60.63
N HIS A 308 -58.04 -6.70 60.95
CA HIS A 308 -57.66 -7.07 62.33
C HIS A 308 -56.35 -6.41 62.79
N LEU A 309 -55.70 -5.64 61.91
CA LEU A 309 -54.51 -4.86 62.26
C LEU A 309 -54.92 -3.59 63.04
N PRO A 310 -54.11 -3.13 64.02
CA PRO A 310 -54.34 -1.87 64.70
C PRO A 310 -54.30 -0.69 63.71
N GLU A 311 -55.19 0.30 63.86
CA GLU A 311 -55.19 1.51 63.01
C GLU A 311 -53.84 2.24 63.00
N SER A 312 -53.07 2.16 64.09
CA SER A 312 -51.77 2.82 64.22
C SER A 312 -50.67 2.25 63.31
N VAL A 313 -50.92 1.17 62.58
CA VAL A 313 -49.96 0.54 61.64
C VAL A 313 -50.45 0.50 60.19
N TYR A 314 -51.59 1.14 59.89
CA TYR A 314 -52.17 1.14 58.55
C TYR A 314 -51.28 1.85 57.52
N ASP A 315 -50.69 2.99 57.90
CA ASP A 315 -49.81 3.75 57.01
C ASP A 315 -48.50 3.01 56.73
N GLU A 316 -47.90 2.38 57.75
CA GLU A 316 -46.70 1.55 57.62
C GLU A 316 -46.96 0.32 56.74
N PHE A 317 -48.12 -0.33 56.92
CA PHE A 317 -48.50 -1.48 56.12
C PHE A 317 -48.77 -1.10 54.66
N ARG A 318 -49.44 0.04 54.42
CA ARG A 318 -49.64 0.59 53.08
C ARG A 318 -48.30 0.85 52.39
N ARG A 319 -47.37 1.52 53.07
CA ARG A 319 -46.02 1.77 52.54
C ARG A 319 -45.26 0.48 52.25
N LEU A 320 -45.36 -0.53 53.12
CA LEU A 320 -44.75 -1.84 52.90
C LEU A 320 -45.30 -2.54 51.66
N CYS A 321 -46.61 -2.45 51.41
CA CYS A 321 -47.25 -2.97 50.20
C CYS A 321 -46.75 -2.27 48.93
N GLU A 322 -46.66 -0.93 48.97
CA GLU A 322 -46.15 -0.12 47.86
C GLU A 322 -44.67 -0.42 47.57
N ASP A 323 -43.82 -0.48 48.60
CA ASP A 323 -42.39 -0.81 48.48
C ASP A 323 -42.18 -2.22 47.92
N THR A 324 -42.99 -3.19 48.35
CA THR A 324 -42.93 -4.56 47.84
C THR A 324 -43.33 -4.64 46.37
N ARG A 325 -44.40 -3.93 45.98
CA ARG A 325 -44.82 -3.81 44.58
C ARG A 325 -43.74 -3.16 43.72
N ARG A 326 -43.10 -2.10 44.22
CA ARG A 326 -42.00 -1.40 43.56
C ARG A 326 -40.76 -2.29 43.40
N LEU A 327 -40.38 -3.05 44.43
CA LEU A 327 -39.27 -4.01 44.36
C LEU A 327 -39.52 -5.11 43.33
N ARG A 328 -40.75 -5.63 43.27
CA ARG A 328 -41.15 -6.61 42.26
C ARG A 328 -41.03 -6.04 40.85
N GLN A 329 -41.57 -4.84 40.63
CA GLN A 329 -41.48 -4.12 39.36
C GLN A 329 -40.02 -3.85 38.95
N LEU A 330 -39.15 -3.45 39.88
CA LEU A 330 -37.72 -3.24 39.62
C LEU A 330 -36.99 -4.54 39.27
N ALA A 331 -37.31 -5.65 39.91
CA ALA A 331 -36.71 -6.96 39.62
C ALA A 331 -37.14 -7.48 38.23
N GLU A 332 -38.39 -7.24 37.85
CA GLU A 332 -38.95 -7.62 36.55
C GLU A 332 -38.40 -6.72 35.43
N ALA A 333 -38.32 -5.41 35.68
CA ALA A 333 -37.64 -4.44 34.84
C ALA A 333 -36.15 -4.78 34.58
N SER A 334 -35.44 -5.20 35.62
CA SER A 334 -34.03 -5.59 35.54
C SER A 334 -33.84 -6.88 34.74
N LYS A 335 -34.79 -7.82 34.83
CA LYS A 335 -34.82 -9.03 34.02
C LYS A 335 -34.95 -8.67 32.54
N ASP A 336 -35.87 -7.79 32.18
CA ASP A 336 -36.08 -7.39 30.78
C ASP A 336 -34.87 -6.62 30.24
N TYR A 337 -34.20 -5.79 31.06
CA TYR A 337 -32.95 -5.14 30.69
C TYR A 337 -31.80 -6.13 30.44
N LEU A 338 -31.73 -7.22 31.21
CA LEU A 338 -30.66 -8.23 31.10
C LEU A 338 -30.95 -9.33 30.06
N GLN A 339 -32.21 -9.57 29.72
CA GLN A 339 -32.63 -10.55 28.72
C GLN A 339 -32.85 -9.96 27.33
N SER A 340 -33.05 -8.65 27.22
CA SER A 340 -33.33 -7.98 25.94
C SER A 340 -32.03 -7.59 25.21
N ASP A 341 -31.35 -8.60 24.65
CA ASP A 341 -30.71 -8.38 23.36
C ASP A 341 -31.84 -8.31 22.32
N ASN A 342 -32.24 -7.08 21.94
CA ASN A 342 -32.92 -6.73 20.68
C ASN A 342 -34.47 -6.79 20.51
N GLN A 343 -35.32 -6.78 21.54
CA GLN A 343 -36.79 -6.69 21.35
C GLN A 343 -37.36 -5.27 21.59
N MET A 344 -38.15 -4.78 20.62
CA MET A 344 -38.92 -3.53 20.72
C MET A 344 -39.94 -3.61 21.87
N LEU A 345 -40.02 -2.53 22.67
CA LEU A 345 -41.00 -2.43 23.76
C LEU A 345 -42.42 -2.34 23.17
N ALA A 346 -43.37 -3.10 23.73
CA ALA A 346 -44.78 -3.01 23.33
C ALA A 346 -45.32 -1.59 23.59
N THR A 347 -46.14 -1.06 22.68
CA THR A 347 -46.76 0.28 22.82
C THR A 347 -48.27 0.13 22.65
N ASP A 348 -49.02 0.86 23.47
CA ASP A 348 -50.47 0.86 23.48
C ASP A 348 -51.01 2.28 23.27
N TRP A 349 -52.22 2.40 22.73
CA TRP A 349 -52.90 3.69 22.59
C TRP A 349 -53.44 4.15 23.94
N VAL A 350 -53.04 5.34 24.36
CA VAL A 350 -53.63 6.07 25.48
C VAL A 350 -54.64 7.07 24.90
N PRO A 351 -55.94 6.95 25.21
CA PRO A 351 -56.97 7.82 24.62
C PRO A 351 -56.85 9.30 25.01
N SER A 352 -56.45 9.59 26.25
CA SER A 352 -56.19 10.95 26.75
C SER A 352 -54.91 10.95 27.59
N VAL A 353 -53.89 11.66 27.11
CA VAL A 353 -52.62 11.82 27.86
C VAL A 353 -52.84 12.72 29.08
N ALA A 354 -53.72 13.71 28.97
CA ALA A 354 -54.07 14.59 30.09
C ALA A 354 -54.70 13.79 31.25
N GLU A 355 -55.76 13.03 30.97
CA GLU A 355 -56.48 12.25 31.99
C GLU A 355 -55.58 11.18 32.63
N TRP A 356 -54.72 10.53 31.84
CA TRP A 356 -53.76 9.56 32.35
C TRP A 356 -52.75 10.17 33.34
N LEU A 357 -52.20 11.36 33.02
CA LEU A 357 -51.21 12.01 33.87
C LEU A 357 -51.84 12.69 35.08
N GLU A 358 -53.03 13.31 34.93
CA GLU A 358 -53.79 13.87 36.05
C GLU A 358 -54.10 12.80 37.08
N TYR A 359 -54.68 11.67 36.65
CA TYR A 359 -54.98 10.54 37.54
C TYR A 359 -53.72 10.05 38.27
N LYS A 360 -52.58 9.96 37.58
CA LYS A 360 -51.32 9.53 38.18
C LYS A 360 -50.78 10.53 39.21
N ILE A 361 -50.91 11.82 38.94
CA ILE A 361 -50.46 12.89 39.86
C ILE A 361 -51.32 12.93 41.11
N GLU A 362 -52.64 12.84 40.95
CA GLU A 362 -53.59 12.80 42.06
C GLU A 362 -53.37 11.56 42.94
N GLU A 363 -53.20 10.37 42.35
CA GLU A 363 -53.04 9.12 43.10
C GLU A 363 -51.71 9.04 43.87
N GLU A 364 -50.59 9.48 43.27
CA GLU A 364 -49.25 9.23 43.82
C GLU A 364 -48.59 10.45 44.49
N PHE A 365 -49.08 11.67 44.27
CA PHE A 365 -48.39 12.90 44.67
C PHE A 365 -49.25 13.95 45.40
N ASP A 366 -50.52 13.65 45.72
CA ASP A 366 -51.40 14.45 46.60
C ASP A 366 -51.40 15.97 46.29
N ASN A 367 -51.48 16.31 45.00
CA ASN A 367 -51.45 17.70 44.48
C ASN A 367 -50.19 18.52 44.78
N ALA A 368 -49.07 17.88 45.14
CA ALA A 368 -47.78 18.55 45.34
C ALA A 368 -47.09 18.99 44.03
N VAL A 369 -47.65 18.63 42.87
CA VAL A 369 -47.09 18.89 41.54
C VAL A 369 -48.09 19.70 40.71
N LEU A 370 -47.64 20.81 40.12
CA LEU A 370 -48.45 21.61 39.20
C LEU A 370 -48.42 20.99 37.81
N PHE A 371 -49.56 20.50 37.31
CA PHE A 371 -49.68 19.91 35.98
C PHE A 371 -50.10 20.93 34.92
N LYS A 372 -49.40 20.96 33.78
CA LYS A 372 -49.73 21.76 32.60
C LYS A 372 -49.53 20.92 31.34
N ILE A 373 -50.52 20.93 30.46
CA ILE A 373 -50.44 20.31 29.13
C ILE A 373 -50.91 21.32 28.07
N ASN A 374 -50.23 21.38 26.93
CA ASN A 374 -50.59 22.30 25.84
C ASN A 374 -51.89 21.88 25.13
N GLU A 375 -52.00 20.60 24.78
CA GLU A 375 -53.13 20.02 24.06
C GLU A 375 -53.26 18.54 24.44
N ASP A 376 -54.48 18.11 24.77
CA ASP A 376 -54.77 16.70 25.05
C ASP A 376 -54.89 15.91 23.74
N VAL A 377 -54.19 14.79 23.66
CA VAL A 377 -54.09 13.96 22.46
C VAL A 377 -54.16 12.48 22.83
N ALA A 378 -54.62 11.65 21.90
CA ALA A 378 -54.40 10.22 22.01
C ALA A 378 -52.97 9.89 21.55
N ALA A 379 -52.23 9.08 22.29
CA ALA A 379 -50.83 8.79 21.98
C ALA A 379 -50.48 7.31 22.11
N LYS A 380 -49.71 6.80 21.15
CA LYS A 380 -49.21 5.43 21.17
C LYS A 380 -47.86 5.37 21.88
N VAL A 381 -47.89 4.99 23.16
CA VAL A 381 -46.70 4.98 24.04
C VAL A 381 -46.64 3.70 24.88
N ASN A 382 -45.47 3.42 25.46
CA ASN A 382 -45.40 2.40 26.50
C ASN A 382 -45.80 3.02 27.84
N VAL A 383 -47.07 2.87 28.22
CA VAL A 383 -47.68 3.47 29.43
C VAL A 383 -46.90 3.11 30.69
N TYR A 384 -46.51 1.83 30.83
CA TYR A 384 -45.81 1.35 32.01
C TYR A 384 -44.43 1.99 32.17
N TRP A 385 -43.59 1.97 31.13
CA TRP A 385 -42.23 2.48 31.18
C TRP A 385 -42.18 4.00 31.20
N LEU A 386 -43.03 4.67 30.42
CA LEU A 386 -43.12 6.12 30.43
C LEU A 386 -43.64 6.61 31.79
N GLY A 387 -44.68 5.99 32.33
CA GLY A 387 -45.17 6.29 33.69
C GLY A 387 -44.11 6.06 34.77
N THR A 388 -43.32 4.98 34.65
CA THR A 388 -42.19 4.73 35.57
C THR A 388 -41.10 5.82 35.45
N CYS A 389 -40.84 6.32 34.25
CA CYS A 389 -39.86 7.39 34.05
C CYS A 389 -40.32 8.69 34.72
N ILE A 390 -41.58 9.06 34.51
CA ILE A 390 -42.19 10.26 35.09
C ILE A 390 -42.20 10.18 36.62
N ASP A 391 -42.61 9.03 37.19
CA ASP A 391 -42.61 8.81 38.65
C ASP A 391 -41.21 9.00 39.25
N ASN A 392 -40.18 8.45 38.60
CA ASN A 392 -38.80 8.62 39.08
C ASN A 392 -38.33 10.07 39.02
N LEU A 393 -38.70 10.83 37.99
CA LEU A 393 -38.34 12.24 37.89
C LEU A 393 -39.09 13.10 38.91
N LEU A 394 -40.41 12.90 39.07
CA LEU A 394 -41.22 13.63 40.03
C LEU A 394 -40.80 13.35 41.48
N ARG A 395 -40.54 12.08 41.84
CA ARG A 395 -40.01 11.74 43.17
C ARG A 395 -38.64 12.35 43.42
N ASN A 396 -37.79 12.46 42.40
CA ASN A 396 -36.49 13.12 42.54
C ASN A 396 -36.66 14.63 42.75
N ALA A 397 -37.54 15.28 42.00
CA ALA A 397 -37.86 16.70 42.15
C ALA A 397 -38.42 17.01 43.54
N LEU A 398 -39.36 16.21 44.04
CA LEU A 398 -39.96 16.42 45.36
C LEU A 398 -39.00 16.11 46.53
N LYS A 399 -38.12 15.13 46.39
CA LYS A 399 -37.21 14.70 47.46
C LYS A 399 -35.91 15.51 47.52
N TYR A 400 -35.38 15.90 46.36
CA TYR A 400 -34.05 16.52 46.24
C TYR A 400 -34.06 17.90 45.58
N GLY A 401 -35.15 18.27 44.89
CA GLY A 401 -35.33 19.58 44.29
C GLY A 401 -35.95 20.59 45.26
N GLU A 402 -36.30 21.77 44.72
CA GLU A 402 -36.95 22.84 45.47
C GLU A 402 -38.34 23.15 44.88
N ALA A 403 -39.32 23.48 45.73
CA ALA A 403 -40.66 23.83 45.28
C ALA A 403 -40.70 25.23 44.63
N PRO A 404 -41.59 25.49 43.65
CA PRO A 404 -42.64 24.60 43.13
C PRO A 404 -42.09 23.54 42.16
N VAL A 405 -42.72 22.35 42.17
CA VAL A 405 -42.47 21.30 41.17
C VAL A 405 -43.58 21.34 40.13
N GLU A 406 -43.22 21.46 38.86
CA GLU A 406 -44.16 21.49 37.73
C GLU A 406 -43.91 20.33 36.76
N LEU A 407 -44.99 19.71 36.28
CA LEU A 407 -44.98 18.77 35.15
C LEU A 407 -45.60 19.48 33.94
N CYS A 408 -44.78 19.85 32.97
CA CYS A 408 -45.22 20.44 31.71
C CYS A 408 -45.13 19.40 30.59
N VAL A 409 -46.21 19.24 29.82
CA VAL A 409 -46.27 18.32 28.68
C VAL A 409 -46.58 19.10 27.42
N GLU A 410 -45.70 18.96 26.42
CA GLU A 410 -45.89 19.50 25.08
C GLU A 410 -46.10 18.33 24.10
N THR A 411 -47.26 18.29 23.46
CA THR A 411 -47.67 17.29 22.49
C THR A 411 -47.49 17.83 21.06
N SER A 412 -46.99 16.97 20.16
CA SER A 412 -46.79 17.22 18.72
C SER A 412 -47.17 15.95 17.94
N ALA A 413 -47.47 16.08 16.65
CA ALA A 413 -47.91 14.98 15.78
C ALA A 413 -47.03 13.71 15.82
N ASP A 414 -45.74 13.88 16.09
CA ASP A 414 -44.69 12.85 16.00
C ASP A 414 -43.95 12.58 17.33
N LYS A 415 -44.27 13.32 18.39
CA LYS A 415 -43.57 13.20 19.68
C LYS A 415 -44.34 13.85 20.84
N ILE A 416 -44.04 13.37 22.04
CA ILE A 416 -44.41 14.01 23.30
C ILE A 416 -43.14 14.46 24.01
N ILE A 417 -43.11 15.71 24.46
CA ILE A 417 -42.05 16.28 25.28
C ILE A 417 -42.60 16.45 26.69
N ILE A 418 -41.96 15.79 27.66
CA ILE A 418 -42.32 15.85 29.07
C ILE A 418 -41.22 16.57 29.83
N GLN A 419 -41.57 17.64 30.52
CA GLN A 419 -40.66 18.48 31.29
C GLN A 419 -41.03 18.41 32.77
N VAL A 420 -40.09 17.97 33.60
CA VAL A 420 -40.20 18.04 35.06
C VAL A 420 -39.32 19.18 35.54
N ILE A 421 -39.95 20.22 36.09
CA ILE A 421 -39.30 21.47 36.48
C ILE A 421 -39.34 21.59 38.01
N ASP A 422 -38.21 21.92 38.63
CA ASP A 422 -38.11 22.28 40.04
C ASP A 422 -37.26 23.55 40.21
N ALA A 423 -37.46 24.27 41.32
CA ALA A 423 -36.77 25.54 41.60
C ALA A 423 -35.28 25.38 41.95
N GLY A 424 -34.73 24.17 41.87
CA GLY A 424 -33.33 23.89 42.14
C GLY A 424 -32.37 24.54 41.13
N SER A 425 -31.08 24.43 41.45
CA SER A 425 -30.00 25.13 40.74
C SER A 425 -29.15 24.24 39.83
N LEU A 426 -29.66 23.07 39.41
CA LEU A 426 -28.86 22.15 38.59
C LEU A 426 -28.67 22.70 37.17
N THR A 427 -27.48 22.48 36.63
CA THR A 427 -27.10 22.94 35.29
C THR A 427 -26.84 21.76 34.35
N ALA A 428 -26.80 22.02 33.04
CA ALA A 428 -26.44 21.00 32.04
C ALA A 428 -25.06 20.36 32.27
N LYS A 429 -24.15 21.04 32.98
CA LYS A 429 -22.81 20.50 33.33
C LYS A 429 -22.90 19.39 34.39
N ASP A 430 -23.91 19.43 35.25
CA ASP A 430 -24.11 18.47 36.33
C ASP A 430 -24.63 17.11 35.81
N TRP A 431 -25.27 17.12 34.64
CA TRP A 431 -25.85 15.94 33.99
C TRP A 431 -24.87 14.77 33.86
N ALA A 432 -23.62 15.05 33.46
CA ALA A 432 -22.61 14.03 33.25
C ALA A 432 -22.23 13.26 34.53
N ASN A 433 -22.38 13.88 35.69
CA ASN A 433 -22.12 13.26 36.98
C ASN A 433 -23.37 12.63 37.58
N LEU A 434 -24.55 13.25 37.41
CA LEU A 434 -25.82 12.76 37.93
C LEU A 434 -26.31 11.46 37.26
N ARG A 435 -26.00 11.26 35.98
CA ARG A 435 -26.40 10.04 35.25
C ARG A 435 -25.56 8.79 35.57
N LYS A 436 -24.45 8.95 36.30
CA LYS A 436 -23.61 7.80 36.69
C LYS A 436 -24.38 6.95 37.72
N PRO A 437 -24.36 5.62 37.59
CA PRO A 437 -25.05 4.75 38.54
C PRO A 437 -24.39 4.85 39.94
N PHE A 438 -25.21 4.71 40.99
CA PHE A 438 -24.80 4.67 42.42
C PHE A 438 -24.32 6.00 43.05
N VAL A 439 -24.71 7.15 42.50
CA VAL A 439 -24.24 8.48 42.99
C VAL A 439 -25.07 9.03 44.17
N SER A 440 -26.15 8.37 44.59
CA SER A 440 -27.04 8.86 45.67
C SER A 440 -26.51 8.61 47.09
N LYS A 441 -26.75 9.57 48.01
CA LYS A 441 -26.53 9.42 49.47
C LYS A 441 -27.68 8.72 50.21
N SER A 442 -28.86 8.57 49.57
CA SER A 442 -30.06 7.92 50.13
C SER A 442 -30.79 7.16 49.02
N GLY A 443 -30.77 5.82 49.09
CA GLY A 443 -31.29 4.93 48.04
C GLY A 443 -30.21 4.47 47.02
N LEU A 444 -30.57 3.55 46.12
CA LEU A 444 -29.62 2.87 45.22
C LEU A 444 -29.00 3.75 44.12
N GLY A 445 -29.52 4.97 43.90
CA GLY A 445 -28.97 5.90 42.89
C GLY A 445 -29.09 5.40 41.44
N LEU A 446 -30.11 4.58 41.16
CA LEU A 446 -30.36 3.99 39.83
C LEU A 446 -31.43 4.73 39.03
N GLY A 447 -32.23 5.61 39.65
CA GLY A 447 -33.42 6.22 39.05
C GLY A 447 -33.14 6.92 37.71
N LEU A 448 -32.19 7.87 37.66
CA LEU A 448 -31.87 8.61 36.44
C LEU A 448 -31.25 7.72 35.35
N THR A 449 -30.47 6.71 35.73
CA THR A 449 -29.91 5.72 34.79
C THR A 449 -31.00 4.84 34.16
N ILE A 450 -32.03 4.48 34.94
CA ILE A 450 -33.20 3.75 34.44
C ILE A 450 -33.98 4.63 33.46
N VAL A 451 -34.21 5.90 33.80
CA VAL A 451 -34.90 6.85 32.90
C VAL A 451 -34.13 7.02 31.59
N GLU A 452 -32.82 7.32 31.63
CA GLU A 452 -31.98 7.48 30.44
C GLU A 452 -32.00 6.21 29.55
N SER A 453 -31.94 5.03 30.16
CA SER A 453 -31.99 3.76 29.43
C SER A 453 -33.35 3.48 28.80
N MET A 454 -34.46 3.70 29.51
CA MET A 454 -35.79 3.39 29.00
C MET A 454 -36.24 4.39 27.94
N VAL A 455 -35.90 5.67 28.13
CA VAL A 455 -36.11 6.72 27.12
C VAL A 455 -35.36 6.40 25.84
N GLY A 456 -34.09 5.99 25.93
CA GLY A 456 -33.32 5.53 24.77
C GLY A 456 -33.94 4.32 24.06
N ARG A 457 -34.53 3.38 24.81
CA ARG A 457 -35.25 2.21 24.23
C ARG A 457 -36.57 2.57 23.57
N MET A 458 -37.24 3.63 24.02
CA MET A 458 -38.41 4.21 23.36
C MET A 458 -38.03 5.06 22.14
N GLY A 459 -36.74 5.12 21.76
CA GLY A 459 -36.25 5.96 20.65
C GLY A 459 -36.11 7.44 21.02
N GLY A 460 -36.34 7.78 22.28
CA GLY A 460 -36.34 9.13 22.80
C GLY A 460 -35.00 9.63 23.32
N LYS A 461 -34.99 10.86 23.81
CA LYS A 461 -33.82 11.50 24.41
C LYS A 461 -34.16 12.13 25.74
N MET A 462 -33.23 12.07 26.68
CA MET A 462 -33.32 12.75 27.97
C MET A 462 -32.24 13.84 28.05
N SER A 463 -32.62 15.03 28.53
CA SER A 463 -31.70 16.13 28.77
C SER A 463 -32.01 16.86 30.08
N LEU A 464 -31.04 17.62 30.58
CA LEU A 464 -31.16 18.46 31.76
C LEU A 464 -30.80 19.90 31.39
N MET A 465 -31.70 20.83 31.67
CA MET A 465 -31.50 22.28 31.55
C MET A 465 -31.67 22.94 32.91
N GLY A 466 -31.18 24.18 33.05
CA GLY A 466 -31.42 24.99 34.24
C GLY A 466 -30.38 26.10 34.45
N PRO A 467 -30.58 26.96 35.46
CA PRO A 467 -31.75 27.02 36.35
C PRO A 467 -32.99 27.74 35.72
N PRO A 468 -34.24 27.39 36.11
CA PRO A 468 -34.62 26.35 37.07
C PRO A 468 -34.33 24.94 36.55
N THR A 469 -34.02 24.00 37.45
CA THR A 469 -33.75 22.59 37.09
C THR A 469 -34.90 22.03 36.27
N THR A 470 -34.61 21.60 35.04
CA THR A 470 -35.61 21.09 34.11
C THR A 470 -35.11 19.81 33.46
N PHE A 471 -35.70 18.67 33.82
CA PHE A 471 -35.48 17.41 33.13
C PHE A 471 -36.46 17.28 31.96
N ILE A 472 -35.94 17.08 30.76
CA ILE A 472 -36.74 16.97 29.53
C ILE A 472 -36.64 15.56 28.98
N LEU A 473 -37.78 14.92 28.75
CA LEU A 473 -37.92 13.66 28.03
C LEU A 473 -38.57 13.93 26.67
N GLU A 474 -37.87 13.63 25.59
CA GLU A 474 -38.41 13.66 24.24
C GLU A 474 -38.74 12.23 23.83
N ILE A 475 -40.02 11.89 23.65
CA ILE A 475 -40.47 10.55 23.27
C ILE A 475 -41.11 10.60 21.87
N PRO A 476 -40.53 9.96 20.85
CA PRO A 476 -41.17 9.85 19.55
C PRO A 476 -42.38 8.91 19.65
N CYS A 477 -43.54 9.36 19.21
CA CYS A 477 -44.77 8.57 19.25
C CYS A 477 -45.78 9.07 18.21
N GLU A 478 -46.63 8.16 17.73
CA GLU A 478 -47.81 8.52 16.94
C GLU A 478 -48.84 9.17 17.86
N THR A 479 -49.21 10.42 17.60
CA THR A 479 -50.31 11.09 18.27
C THR A 479 -51.48 11.30 17.31
N ASP A 480 -52.69 11.01 17.76
CA ASP A 480 -53.90 11.37 17.04
C ASP A 480 -54.45 12.67 17.64
N THR A 481 -54.37 13.75 16.87
CA THR A 481 -54.94 15.07 17.18
C THR A 481 -56.37 15.22 16.66
N ALA A 482 -56.89 14.20 15.95
CA ALA A 482 -58.18 14.25 15.29
C ALA A 482 -59.27 13.50 16.09
N SER A 483 -59.71 14.06 17.21
CA SER A 483 -61.10 13.89 17.68
C SER A 483 -61.40 14.74 18.93
N ARG A 484 -62.14 15.83 18.73
CA ARG A 484 -63.11 16.31 19.71
C ARG A 484 -64.51 16.02 19.18
#